data_AF-A0A956FLX9-F1
#
_entry.id   AF-A0A956FLX9-F1
#
_cell.length_a   1.000
_cell.length_b   1.000
_cell.length_c   1.000
_cell.angle_alpha   90.00
_cell.angle_beta   90.00
_cell.angle_gamma   90.00
#
_symmetry.space_group_name_H-M   'P 1'
#
loop_
_entity.id
_entity.type
_entity.pdbx_description
1 polymer ?
#
loop_
_entity_poly.entity_id
_entity_poly.type
_entity_poly.pdbx_seq_one_letter_code
_entity_poly.pdbx_strand_id
1 'polypeptide(L)'
;MRLPRQAWLLAKNDLRQELRDLELVATAGFFTLVVLVMFGLSFAALGRSAQPLAIPGMLWLAVAFVGALTLTRIFDRERESDTLRALLSAPVERLSIYLAKGAVTLLVLLGCCLVLVPGLVLLFPAGAVFAERPLTTAALVVLGCVAYVAVGTLFAAGLAQSGGKNVLLSVILYPLTSPALMWALVSTRALLEGHPDLNTYLIQLAALDVLLVALGGVLFEAVLVGSTGRKPARERGRRRR
;
A
#
# COMPACT_ATOMS: atom_id res chain seq x y z
N MET A 1 13.19 4.71 23.76
CA MET A 1 13.11 5.70 22.65
C MET A 1 13.91 5.30 21.40
N ARG A 2 14.15 4.00 21.12
CA ARG A 2 14.97 3.56 19.97
C ARG A 2 14.15 3.30 18.69
N LEU A 3 12.90 2.88 18.84
CA LEU A 3 11.93 2.62 17.76
C LEU A 3 11.83 3.69 16.66
N PRO A 4 11.40 4.95 16.93
CA PRO A 4 11.17 5.93 15.87
C PRO A 4 12.47 6.29 15.15
N ARG A 5 13.60 6.27 15.87
CA ARG A 5 14.92 6.54 15.28
C ARG A 5 15.36 5.40 14.37
N GLN A 6 15.15 4.14 14.75
CA GLN A 6 15.46 2.99 13.91
C GLN A 6 14.60 2.99 12.64
N ALA A 7 13.28 3.17 12.78
CA ALA A 7 12.36 3.23 11.65
C ALA A 7 12.74 4.34 10.67
N TRP A 8 13.06 5.54 11.17
CA TRP A 8 13.50 6.66 10.35
C TRP A 8 14.82 6.38 9.62
N LEU A 9 15.81 5.78 10.29
CA LEU A 9 17.09 5.45 9.67
C LEU A 9 16.94 4.42 8.54
N LEU A 10 16.13 3.39 8.75
CA LEU A 10 15.78 2.38 7.73
C LEU A 10 15.07 3.05 6.55
N ALA A 11 14.00 3.80 6.80
CA ALA A 11 13.24 4.49 5.75
C ALA A 11 14.11 5.48 4.96
N LYS A 12 15.00 6.22 5.63
CA LYS A 12 15.93 7.14 4.99
C LYS A 12 16.92 6.42 4.08
N ASN A 13 17.44 5.27 4.52
CA ASN A 13 18.35 4.49 3.71
C ASN A 13 17.68 3.95 2.45
N ASP A 14 16.49 3.35 2.62
CA ASP A 14 15.68 2.85 1.51
C ASP A 14 15.31 3.96 0.53
N LEU A 15 14.88 5.13 1.03
CA LEU A 15 14.53 6.27 0.19
C LEU A 15 15.74 6.84 -0.55
N ARG A 16 16.92 6.84 0.07
CA ARG A 16 18.17 7.26 -0.59
C ARG A 16 18.55 6.31 -1.72
N GLN A 17 18.38 5.01 -1.49
CA GLN A 17 18.61 3.99 -2.50
C GLN A 17 17.59 4.11 -3.64
N GLU A 18 16.34 4.40 -3.31
CA GLU A 18 15.29 4.63 -4.31
C GLU A 18 15.52 5.88 -5.13
N LEU A 19 15.94 7.00 -4.53
CA LEU A 19 16.28 8.22 -5.27
C LEU A 19 17.48 8.03 -6.22
N ARG A 20 18.31 7.02 -5.97
CA ARG A 20 19.46 6.70 -6.81
C ARG A 20 19.07 5.82 -8.00
N ASP A 21 18.30 4.77 -7.75
CA ASP A 21 17.99 3.77 -8.77
C ASP A 21 16.66 4.04 -9.50
N LEU A 22 15.78 4.81 -8.86
CA LEU A 22 14.43 5.18 -9.32
C LEU A 22 13.56 4.01 -9.80
N GLU A 23 13.92 2.77 -9.44
CA GLU A 23 13.29 1.59 -10.01
C GLU A 23 11.83 1.47 -9.57
N LEU A 24 11.55 1.67 -8.28
CA LEU A 24 10.22 1.55 -7.71
C LEU A 24 9.33 2.71 -8.15
N VAL A 25 9.86 3.94 -8.12
CA VAL A 25 9.16 5.15 -8.53
C VAL A 25 8.88 5.13 -10.03
N ALA A 26 9.84 4.71 -10.87
CA ALA A 26 9.63 4.61 -12.31
C ALA A 26 8.62 3.53 -12.66
N THR A 27 8.70 2.35 -12.03
CA THR A 27 7.75 1.25 -12.27
C THR A 27 6.32 1.65 -11.86
N ALA A 28 6.17 2.20 -10.66
CA ALA A 28 4.88 2.63 -10.14
C ALA A 28 4.31 3.83 -10.92
N GLY A 29 5.17 4.79 -11.28
CA GLY A 29 4.81 5.97 -12.07
C GLY A 29 4.39 5.61 -13.50
N PHE A 30 5.15 4.75 -14.18
CA PHE A 30 4.79 4.26 -15.51
C PHE A 30 3.45 3.53 -15.48
N PHE A 31 3.26 2.62 -14.53
CA PHE A 31 1.99 1.91 -14.39
C PHE A 31 0.82 2.86 -14.10
N THR A 32 1.04 3.86 -13.24
CA THR A 32 0.06 4.92 -12.94
C THR A 32 -0.36 5.68 -14.21
N LEU A 33 0.61 6.08 -15.04
CA LEU A 33 0.35 6.78 -16.30
C LEU A 33 -0.43 5.89 -17.28
N VAL A 34 -0.05 4.63 -17.43
CA VAL A 34 -0.75 3.69 -18.31
C VAL A 34 -2.21 3.52 -17.86
N VAL A 35 -2.46 3.28 -16.57
CA VAL A 35 -3.82 3.14 -16.05
C VAL A 35 -4.63 4.42 -16.24
N LEU A 36 -4.04 5.59 -16.00
CA LEU A 36 -4.69 6.87 -16.20
C LEU A 36 -5.09 7.08 -17.67
N VAL A 37 -4.20 6.78 -18.61
CA VAL A 37 -4.49 6.84 -20.05
C VAL A 37 -5.60 5.87 -20.42
N MET A 38 -5.57 4.64 -19.89
CA MET A 38 -6.61 3.64 -20.13
C MET A 38 -7.98 4.11 -19.62
N PHE A 39 -8.06 4.71 -18.43
CA PHE A 39 -9.31 5.29 -17.94
C PHE A 39 -9.80 6.44 -18.81
N GLY A 40 -8.90 7.35 -19.22
CA GLY A 40 -9.24 8.45 -20.11
C GLY A 40 -9.84 7.98 -21.42
N LEU A 41 -9.23 6.98 -22.08
CA LEU A 41 -9.73 6.43 -23.33
C LEU A 41 -11.02 5.62 -23.15
N SER A 42 -11.09 4.79 -22.11
CA SER A 42 -12.23 3.90 -21.86
C SER A 42 -13.49 4.65 -21.43
N PHE A 43 -13.34 5.78 -20.74
CA PHE A 43 -14.45 6.55 -20.17
C PHE A 43 -14.58 7.95 -20.77
N ALA A 44 -13.94 8.23 -21.91
CA ALA A 44 -14.04 9.51 -22.62
C ALA A 44 -15.49 9.91 -22.93
N ALA A 45 -16.35 8.93 -23.23
CA ALA A 45 -17.77 9.14 -23.53
C ALA A 45 -18.70 9.05 -22.31
N LEU A 46 -18.15 8.93 -21.09
CA LEU A 46 -18.97 8.76 -19.88
C LEU A 46 -19.73 10.06 -19.55
N GLY A 47 -21.06 9.97 -19.55
CA GLY A 47 -21.94 11.09 -19.24
C GLY A 47 -21.66 11.70 -17.86
N ARG A 48 -21.80 13.02 -17.73
CA ARG A 48 -21.46 13.77 -16.50
C ARG A 48 -22.15 13.25 -15.24
N SER A 49 -23.39 12.78 -15.34
CA SER A 49 -24.13 12.22 -14.21
C SER A 49 -23.56 10.88 -13.71
N ALA A 50 -22.86 10.13 -14.56
CA ALA A 50 -22.26 8.84 -14.20
C ALA A 50 -20.81 8.96 -13.70
N GLN A 51 -20.14 10.11 -13.95
CA GLN A 51 -18.75 10.31 -13.55
C GLN A 51 -18.54 10.25 -12.01
N PRO A 52 -19.39 10.85 -11.15
CA PRO A 52 -19.23 10.76 -9.69
C PRO A 52 -19.28 9.32 -9.15
N LEU A 53 -19.95 8.40 -9.87
CA LEU A 53 -20.02 6.99 -9.52
C LEU A 53 -18.77 6.21 -9.95
N ALA A 54 -18.14 6.61 -11.06
CA ALA A 54 -17.03 5.88 -11.65
C ALA A 54 -15.66 6.33 -11.14
N ILE A 55 -15.46 7.64 -10.93
CA ILE A 55 -14.18 8.24 -10.49
C ILE A 55 -13.66 7.61 -9.18
N PRO A 56 -14.48 7.37 -8.13
CA PRO A 56 -14.00 6.70 -6.91
C PRO A 56 -13.41 5.33 -7.19
N GLY A 57 -14.06 4.55 -8.08
CA GLY A 57 -13.56 3.25 -8.50
C GLY A 57 -12.24 3.37 -9.26
N MET A 58 -12.12 4.32 -10.18
CA MET A 58 -10.88 4.56 -10.92
C MET A 58 -9.70 4.89 -9.99
N LEU A 59 -9.91 5.81 -9.04
CA LEU A 59 -8.89 6.22 -8.07
C LEU A 59 -8.39 5.02 -7.25
N TRP A 60 -9.29 4.35 -6.55
CA TRP A 60 -8.89 3.31 -5.59
C TRP A 60 -8.46 2.00 -6.25
N LEU A 61 -9.01 1.66 -7.41
CA LEU A 61 -8.55 0.49 -8.17
C LEU A 61 -7.12 0.71 -8.69
N ALA A 62 -6.80 1.91 -9.18
CA ALA A 62 -5.44 2.22 -9.57
C ALA A 62 -4.48 2.21 -8.38
N VAL A 63 -4.87 2.81 -7.24
CA VAL A 63 -4.07 2.75 -6.01
C VAL A 63 -3.84 1.30 -5.57
N ALA A 64 -4.84 0.44 -5.66
CA ALA A 64 -4.70 -0.97 -5.30
C ALA A 64 -3.73 -1.72 -6.23
N PHE A 65 -3.84 -1.52 -7.54
CA PHE A 65 -2.92 -2.15 -8.50
C PHE A 65 -1.48 -1.65 -8.35
N VAL A 66 -1.29 -0.32 -8.31
CA VAL A 66 0.03 0.29 -8.10
C VAL A 66 0.60 -0.18 -6.77
N GLY A 67 -0.20 -0.18 -5.70
CA GLY A 67 0.24 -0.58 -4.38
C GLY A 67 0.65 -2.04 -4.29
N ALA A 68 -0.09 -2.95 -4.94
CA ALA A 68 0.29 -4.36 -5.02
C ALA A 68 1.63 -4.55 -5.75
N LEU A 69 1.84 -3.82 -6.86
CA LEU A 69 3.11 -3.82 -7.59
C LEU A 69 4.26 -3.27 -6.74
N THR A 70 4.06 -2.11 -6.10
CA THR A 70 5.05 -1.46 -5.24
C THR A 70 5.47 -2.37 -4.08
N LEU A 71 4.49 -2.97 -3.38
CA LEU A 71 4.77 -3.90 -2.28
C LEU A 71 5.56 -5.12 -2.76
N THR A 72 5.13 -5.73 -3.85
CA THR A 72 5.83 -6.90 -4.41
C THR A 72 7.28 -6.57 -4.76
N ARG A 73 7.52 -5.43 -5.43
CA ARG A 73 8.85 -4.97 -5.82
C ARG A 73 9.77 -4.66 -4.63
N ILE A 74 9.25 -3.98 -3.61
CA ILE A 74 10.04 -3.67 -2.39
C ILE A 74 10.55 -4.97 -1.75
N PHE A 75 9.68 -5.96 -1.58
CA PHE A 75 10.04 -7.19 -0.87
C PHE A 75 10.83 -8.17 -1.76
N ASP A 76 10.60 -8.20 -3.06
CA ASP A 76 11.42 -8.98 -4.00
C ASP A 76 12.87 -8.47 -4.01
N ARG A 77 13.07 -7.14 -4.05
CA ARG A 77 14.39 -6.51 -3.99
C ARG A 77 15.17 -6.89 -2.73
N GLU A 78 14.52 -6.88 -1.57
CA GLU A 78 15.16 -7.29 -0.31
C GLU A 78 15.47 -8.78 -0.25
N ARG A 79 14.64 -9.60 -0.90
CA ARG A 79 14.84 -11.04 -0.98
C ARG A 79 16.03 -11.38 -1.88
N GLU A 80 16.14 -10.71 -3.03
CA GLU A 80 17.27 -10.86 -3.95
C GLU A 80 18.60 -10.42 -3.33
N SER A 81 18.55 -9.39 -2.48
CA SER A 81 19.73 -8.83 -1.81
C SER A 81 20.05 -9.49 -0.46
N ASP A 82 19.35 -10.57 -0.08
CA ASP A 82 19.38 -11.23 1.24
C ASP A 82 19.25 -10.26 2.45
N THR A 83 18.78 -9.03 2.21
CA THR A 83 18.79 -7.92 3.16
C THR A 83 17.75 -8.14 4.24
N LEU A 84 16.61 -8.72 3.86
CA LEU A 84 15.57 -9.09 4.81
C LEU A 84 16.12 -10.10 5.85
N ARG A 85 16.95 -11.06 5.44
CA ARG A 85 17.57 -12.01 6.38
C ARG A 85 18.59 -11.33 7.30
N ALA A 86 19.40 -10.41 6.75
CA ALA A 86 20.36 -9.63 7.52
C ALA A 86 19.68 -8.70 8.55
N LEU A 87 18.55 -8.09 8.19
CA LEU A 87 17.78 -7.24 9.10
C LEU A 87 17.14 -8.04 10.24
N LEU A 88 16.74 -9.29 9.98
CA LEU A 88 16.16 -10.17 10.99
C LEU A 88 17.18 -10.80 11.95
N SER A 89 18.46 -10.84 11.57
CA SER A 89 19.55 -11.23 12.45
C SER A 89 20.17 -10.06 13.22
N ALA A 90 19.91 -8.82 12.77
CA ALA A 90 20.34 -7.61 13.46
C ALA A 90 19.46 -7.32 14.70
N PRO A 91 19.99 -6.62 15.74
CA PRO A 91 19.23 -6.22 16.93
C PRO A 91 18.31 -5.03 16.64
N VAL A 92 17.44 -5.15 15.64
CA VAL A 92 16.46 -4.16 15.20
C VAL A 92 15.07 -4.63 15.61
N GLU A 93 14.28 -3.73 16.18
CA GLU A 93 12.89 -4.06 16.53
C GLU A 93 12.07 -4.29 15.25
N ARG A 94 11.31 -5.40 15.19
CA ARG A 94 10.53 -5.79 14.01
C ARG A 94 9.52 -4.72 13.60
N LEU A 95 8.92 -4.04 14.58
CA LEU A 95 8.02 -2.91 14.34
C LEU A 95 8.70 -1.76 13.57
N SER A 96 9.99 -1.52 13.79
CA SER A 96 10.75 -0.51 13.04
C SER A 96 10.85 -0.86 11.55
N ILE A 97 10.95 -2.15 11.21
CA ILE A 97 10.97 -2.62 9.82
C ILE A 97 9.59 -2.41 9.18
N TYR A 98 8.51 -2.80 9.87
CA TYR A 98 7.14 -2.57 9.41
C TYR A 98 6.87 -1.09 9.11
N LEU A 99 7.19 -0.21 10.06
CA LEU A 99 6.98 1.23 9.91
C LEU A 99 7.86 1.83 8.80
N ALA A 100 9.11 1.40 8.67
CA ALA A 100 9.99 1.87 7.62
C ALA A 100 9.48 1.49 6.22
N LYS A 101 9.13 0.21 6.02
CA LYS A 101 8.61 -0.28 4.73
C LYS A 101 7.24 0.29 4.38
N GLY A 102 6.39 0.43 5.39
CA GLY A 102 5.12 1.12 5.25
C GLY A 102 5.31 2.56 4.80
N ALA A 103 6.22 3.31 5.44
CA ALA A 103 6.50 4.70 5.08
C ALA A 103 7.01 4.85 3.64
N VAL A 104 7.94 4.00 3.19
CA VAL A 104 8.45 4.04 1.80
C VAL A 104 7.33 3.72 0.81
N THR A 105 6.52 2.70 1.07
CA THR A 105 5.38 2.33 0.20
C THR A 105 4.35 3.46 0.13
N LEU A 106 4.04 4.06 1.28
CA LEU A 106 3.13 5.19 1.40
C LEU A 106 3.63 6.38 0.57
N LEU A 107 4.91 6.73 0.67
CA LEU A 107 5.49 7.84 -0.10
C LEU A 107 5.39 7.61 -1.61
N VAL A 108 5.67 6.39 -2.08
CA VAL A 108 5.53 6.03 -3.51
C VAL A 108 4.08 6.13 -3.95
N LEU A 109 3.14 5.58 -3.18
CA LEU A 109 1.71 5.66 -3.48
C LEU A 109 1.19 7.09 -3.49
N LEU A 110 1.61 7.93 -2.54
CA LEU A 110 1.27 9.34 -2.53
C LEU A 110 1.85 10.06 -3.75
N GLY A 111 3.09 9.75 -4.13
CA GLY A 111 3.69 10.25 -5.38
C GLY A 111 2.87 9.88 -6.62
N CYS A 112 2.39 8.63 -6.71
CA CYS A 112 1.47 8.21 -7.76
C CYS A 112 0.13 8.95 -7.70
N CYS A 113 -0.43 9.18 -6.52
CA CYS A 113 -1.67 9.95 -6.36
C CYS A 113 -1.51 11.42 -6.77
N LEU A 114 -0.33 12.01 -6.63
CA LEU A 114 -0.02 13.35 -7.15
C LEU A 114 -0.08 13.42 -8.67
N VAL A 115 0.07 12.30 -9.37
CA VAL A 115 -0.15 12.23 -10.82
C VAL A 115 -1.60 11.86 -11.12
N LEU A 116 -2.14 10.89 -10.39
CA LEU A 116 -3.44 10.30 -10.67
C LEU A 116 -4.60 11.24 -10.37
N VAL A 117 -4.59 11.94 -9.23
CA VAL A 117 -5.67 12.88 -8.86
C VAL A 117 -5.77 14.02 -9.86
N PRO A 118 -4.69 14.78 -10.18
CA PRO A 118 -4.76 15.80 -11.23
C PRO A 118 -5.14 15.22 -12.59
N GLY A 119 -4.65 14.02 -12.92
CA GLY A 119 -5.07 13.29 -14.10
C GLY A 119 -6.58 13.11 -14.19
N LEU A 120 -7.22 12.65 -13.11
CA LEU A 120 -8.68 12.51 -13.04
C LEU A 120 -9.41 13.85 -13.14
N VAL A 121 -8.86 14.93 -12.56
CA VAL A 121 -9.42 16.29 -12.70
C VAL A 121 -9.38 16.75 -14.16
N LEU A 122 -8.29 16.50 -14.86
CA LEU A 122 -8.12 16.91 -16.26
C LEU A 122 -9.00 16.10 -17.22
N LEU A 123 -9.15 14.80 -16.95
CA LEU A 123 -9.91 13.89 -17.81
C LEU A 123 -11.43 14.00 -17.58
N PHE A 124 -11.87 14.24 -16.34
CA PHE A 124 -13.28 14.19 -15.97
C PHE A 124 -13.76 15.48 -15.31
N PRO A 125 -14.74 16.19 -15.91
CA PRO A 125 -15.31 17.41 -15.32
C PRO A 125 -15.82 17.25 -13.89
N ALA A 126 -16.41 16.10 -13.53
CA ALA A 126 -16.84 15.83 -12.16
C ALA A 126 -15.68 15.74 -11.16
N GLY A 127 -14.45 15.50 -11.62
CA GLY A 127 -13.25 15.51 -10.80
C GLY A 127 -12.84 16.88 -10.30
N ALA A 128 -13.39 17.98 -10.84
CA ALA A 128 -13.06 19.36 -10.44
C ALA A 128 -13.16 19.59 -8.92
N VAL A 129 -14.08 18.90 -8.24
CA VAL A 129 -14.24 18.93 -6.77
C VAL A 129 -12.94 18.63 -6.03
N PHE A 130 -12.08 17.77 -6.59
CA PHE A 130 -10.78 17.45 -6.00
C PHE A 130 -9.86 18.67 -5.91
N ALA A 131 -9.92 19.55 -6.92
CA ALA A 131 -9.17 20.80 -6.97
C ALA A 131 -9.82 21.92 -6.14
N GLU A 132 -11.15 21.92 -6.00
CA GLU A 132 -11.88 22.88 -5.16
C GLU A 132 -11.65 22.65 -3.66
N ARG A 133 -11.48 21.39 -3.25
CA ARG A 133 -11.28 21.01 -1.83
C ARG A 133 -9.94 20.27 -1.63
N PRO A 134 -8.79 20.89 -1.94
CA PRO A 134 -7.51 20.20 -2.00
C PRO A 134 -7.09 19.59 -0.65
N LEU A 135 -7.40 20.26 0.46
CA LEU A 135 -7.11 19.75 1.81
C LEU A 135 -7.94 18.49 2.14
N THR A 136 -9.21 18.46 1.74
CA THR A 136 -10.09 17.31 2.00
C THR A 136 -9.70 16.13 1.11
N THR A 137 -9.39 16.40 -0.16
CA THR A 137 -8.85 15.41 -1.10
C THR A 137 -7.54 14.83 -0.59
N ALA A 138 -6.61 15.67 -0.12
CA ALA A 138 -5.33 15.22 0.42
C ALA A 138 -5.52 14.34 1.66
N ALA A 139 -6.38 14.75 2.60
CA ALA A 139 -6.70 13.94 3.78
C ALA A 139 -7.28 12.58 3.39
N LEU A 140 -8.25 12.56 2.47
CA LEU A 140 -8.86 11.33 1.97
C LEU A 140 -7.86 10.39 1.31
N VAL A 141 -6.99 10.93 0.45
CA VAL A 141 -5.96 10.14 -0.26
C VAL A 141 -4.96 9.57 0.73
N VAL A 142 -4.49 10.39 1.68
CA VAL A 142 -3.56 9.95 2.73
C VAL A 142 -4.17 8.84 3.55
N LEU A 143 -5.40 9.01 4.05
CA LEU A 143 -6.07 8.02 4.87
C LEU A 143 -6.25 6.70 4.10
N GLY A 144 -6.81 6.73 2.89
CA GLY A 144 -7.01 5.48 2.14
C GLY A 144 -5.69 4.80 1.72
N CYS A 145 -4.62 5.56 1.45
CA CYS A 145 -3.29 4.99 1.23
C CYS A 145 -2.71 4.39 2.52
N VAL A 146 -2.89 5.02 3.68
CA VAL A 146 -2.45 4.47 4.97
C VAL A 146 -3.16 3.15 5.25
N ALA A 147 -4.49 3.08 5.07
CA ALA A 147 -5.28 1.86 5.21
C ALA A 147 -4.71 0.72 4.35
N TYR A 148 -4.46 1.02 3.07
CA TYR A 148 -3.94 0.07 2.10
C TYR A 148 -2.54 -0.43 2.48
N VAL A 149 -1.64 0.49 2.81
CA VAL A 149 -0.25 0.19 3.18
C VAL A 149 -0.19 -0.60 4.48
N ALA A 150 -1.03 -0.28 5.46
CA ALA A 150 -1.03 -0.94 6.76
C ALA A 150 -1.26 -2.46 6.61
N VAL A 151 -2.25 -2.83 5.79
CA VAL A 151 -2.53 -4.23 5.46
C VAL A 151 -1.45 -4.78 4.52
N GLY A 152 -1.12 -4.04 3.47
CA GLY A 152 -0.22 -4.52 2.43
C GLY A 152 1.19 -4.84 2.91
N THR A 153 1.78 -3.99 3.74
CA THR A 153 3.12 -4.22 4.30
C THR A 153 3.15 -5.45 5.20
N LEU A 154 2.09 -5.71 5.98
CA LEU A 154 2.00 -6.87 6.87
C LEU A 154 2.07 -8.18 6.07
N PHE A 155 1.24 -8.30 5.03
CA PHE A 155 1.15 -9.53 4.24
C PHE A 155 2.34 -9.70 3.29
N ALA A 156 2.84 -8.61 2.70
CA ALA A 156 4.02 -8.66 1.84
C ALA A 156 5.26 -9.13 2.63
N ALA A 157 5.45 -8.68 3.87
CA ALA A 157 6.53 -9.15 4.73
C ALA A 157 6.42 -10.62 5.11
N GLY A 158 5.22 -11.11 5.43
CA GLY A 158 4.99 -12.52 5.77
C GLY A 158 5.25 -13.47 4.60
N LEU A 159 4.93 -13.03 3.39
CA LEU A 159 5.07 -13.86 2.19
C LEU A 159 6.46 -13.77 1.55
N ALA A 160 7.21 -12.69 1.78
CA ALA A 160 8.58 -12.53 1.28
C ALA A 160 9.55 -13.66 1.72
N GLN A 161 9.30 -14.29 2.88
CA GLN A 161 10.11 -15.42 3.36
C GLN A 161 9.69 -16.79 2.80
N SER A 162 8.46 -16.91 2.29
CA SER A 162 7.89 -18.18 1.82
C SER A 162 8.09 -18.31 0.31
N GLY A 163 9.27 -18.75 -0.11
CA GLY A 163 9.68 -18.80 -1.53
C GLY A 163 8.59 -19.25 -2.51
N GLY A 164 8.36 -18.43 -3.54
CA GLY A 164 7.58 -18.79 -4.74
C GLY A 164 6.09 -18.49 -4.73
N LYS A 165 5.55 -17.77 -3.73
CA LYS A 165 4.11 -17.51 -3.61
C LYS A 165 3.70 -16.04 -3.82
N ASN A 166 4.35 -15.31 -4.74
CA ASN A 166 3.92 -13.93 -5.10
C ASN A 166 2.47 -13.89 -5.60
N VAL A 167 1.98 -14.97 -6.22
CA VAL A 167 0.55 -15.12 -6.61
C VAL A 167 -0.37 -15.15 -5.38
N LEU A 168 0.07 -15.78 -4.29
CA LEU A 168 -0.71 -15.85 -3.05
C LEU A 168 -0.80 -14.49 -2.36
N LEU A 169 0.24 -13.65 -2.49
CA LEU A 169 0.22 -12.27 -1.98
C LEU A 169 -0.91 -11.50 -2.63
N SER A 170 -0.98 -11.46 -3.96
CA SER A 170 -2.03 -10.74 -4.66
C SER A 170 -3.43 -11.31 -4.38
N VAL A 171 -3.58 -12.64 -4.35
CA VAL A 171 -4.87 -13.30 -4.09
C VAL A 171 -5.40 -13.02 -2.67
N ILE A 172 -4.51 -12.93 -1.67
CA ILE A 172 -4.90 -12.65 -0.28
C ILE A 172 -5.00 -11.15 0.00
N LEU A 173 -4.16 -10.35 -0.64
CA LEU A 173 -4.08 -8.90 -0.43
C LEU A 173 -5.38 -8.20 -0.82
N TYR A 174 -5.99 -8.56 -1.95
CA TYR A 174 -7.21 -7.89 -2.41
C TYR A 174 -8.42 -8.11 -1.47
N PRO A 175 -8.76 -9.35 -1.07
CA PRO A 175 -9.83 -9.58 -0.09
C PRO A 175 -9.62 -8.81 1.22
N LEU A 176 -8.38 -8.74 1.71
CA LEU A 176 -8.07 -8.09 2.98
C LEU A 176 -7.99 -6.57 2.91
N THR A 177 -7.58 -6.02 1.77
CA THR A 177 -7.61 -4.57 1.52
C THR A 177 -8.99 -4.10 1.08
N SER A 178 -9.89 -5.01 0.66
CA SER A 178 -11.23 -4.66 0.19
C SER A 178 -12.05 -3.81 1.16
N PRO A 179 -12.07 -4.04 2.50
CA PRO A 179 -12.85 -3.20 3.40
C PRO A 179 -12.29 -1.79 3.48
N ALA A 180 -10.96 -1.65 3.49
CA ALA A 180 -10.27 -0.38 3.47
C ALA A 180 -10.54 0.40 2.17
N LEU A 181 -10.40 -0.27 1.02
CA LEU A 181 -10.70 0.31 -0.28
C LEU A 181 -12.17 0.69 -0.41
N MET A 182 -13.09 -0.08 0.17
CA MET A 182 -14.52 0.22 0.16
C MET A 182 -14.84 1.49 0.95
N TRP A 183 -14.29 1.64 2.16
CA TRP A 183 -14.45 2.87 2.94
C TRP A 183 -13.85 4.08 2.25
N ALA A 184 -12.67 3.92 1.66
CA ALA A 184 -12.03 4.98 0.89
C ALA A 184 -12.87 5.38 -0.33
N LEU A 185 -13.42 4.40 -1.06
CA LEU A 185 -14.30 4.60 -2.21
C LEU A 185 -15.59 5.33 -1.83
N VAL A 186 -16.27 4.90 -0.77
CA VAL A 186 -17.49 5.56 -0.27
C VAL A 186 -17.19 7.00 0.16
N SER A 187 -16.07 7.23 0.83
CA SER A 187 -15.63 8.58 1.24
C SER A 187 -15.36 9.48 0.03
N THR A 188 -14.75 8.94 -1.04
CA THR A 188 -14.49 9.71 -2.27
C THR A 188 -15.78 10.04 -3.00
N ARG A 189 -16.70 9.09 -3.04
CA ARG A 189 -18.02 9.30 -3.61
C ARG A 189 -18.76 10.41 -2.85
N ALA A 190 -18.77 10.36 -1.52
CA ALA A 190 -19.37 11.39 -0.68
C ALA A 190 -18.74 12.77 -0.92
N LEU A 191 -17.43 12.85 -1.17
CA LEU A 191 -16.74 14.08 -1.54
C LEU A 191 -17.25 14.61 -2.89
N LEU A 192 -17.32 13.77 -3.92
CA LEU A 192 -17.76 14.15 -5.27
C LEU A 192 -19.24 14.54 -5.34
N GLU A 193 -20.09 13.87 -4.56
CA GLU A 193 -21.53 14.15 -4.48
C GLU A 193 -21.84 15.34 -3.55
N GLY A 194 -20.85 15.84 -2.80
CA GLY A 194 -21.04 16.94 -1.84
C GLY A 194 -21.89 16.54 -0.62
N HIS A 195 -21.83 15.27 -0.21
CA HIS A 195 -22.64 14.71 0.87
C HIS A 195 -22.36 15.42 2.21
N PRO A 196 -23.39 15.79 3.01
CA PRO A 196 -23.20 16.52 4.27
C PRO A 196 -22.36 15.75 5.30
N ASP A 197 -22.49 14.42 5.32
CA ASP A 197 -21.79 13.52 6.26
C ASP A 197 -20.34 13.18 5.86
N LEU A 198 -19.72 13.92 4.93
CA LEU A 198 -18.34 13.69 4.49
C LEU A 198 -17.36 13.56 5.65
N ASN A 199 -17.49 14.40 6.68
CA ASN A 199 -16.63 14.37 7.85
C ASN A 199 -16.77 13.05 8.63
N THR A 200 -17.99 12.51 8.73
CA THR A 200 -18.24 11.23 9.40
C THR A 200 -17.55 10.09 8.66
N TYR A 201 -17.63 10.06 7.33
CA TYR A 201 -16.93 9.07 6.51
C TYR A 201 -15.41 9.15 6.67
N LEU A 202 -14.84 10.36 6.72
CA LEU A 202 -13.41 10.56 6.94
C LEU A 202 -12.97 10.11 8.35
N ILE A 203 -13.77 10.39 9.38
CA ILE A 203 -13.49 9.93 10.75
C ILE A 203 -13.55 8.40 10.83
N GLN A 204 -14.51 7.77 10.16
CA GLN A 204 -14.63 6.31 10.10
C GLN A 204 -13.43 5.67 9.39
N LEU A 205 -12.98 6.27 8.28
CA LEU A 205 -11.77 5.84 7.58
C LEU A 205 -10.52 6.01 8.46
N ALA A 206 -10.38 7.13 9.17
CA ALA A 206 -9.28 7.35 10.10
C ALA A 206 -9.31 6.38 11.30
N ALA A 207 -10.49 6.05 11.81
CA ALA A 207 -10.64 5.04 12.86
C ALA A 207 -10.22 3.65 12.36
N LEU A 208 -10.56 3.32 11.11
CA LEU A 208 -10.10 2.10 10.46
C LEU A 208 -8.57 2.09 10.30
N ASP A 209 -7.95 3.21 9.90
CA ASP A 209 -6.49 3.32 9.80
C ASP A 209 -5.79 3.05 11.13
N VAL A 210 -6.27 3.66 12.21
CA VAL A 210 -5.73 3.42 13.56
C VAL A 210 -5.82 1.94 13.92
N LEU A 211 -6.96 1.30 13.65
CA LEU A 211 -7.16 -0.12 13.88
C LEU A 211 -6.19 -0.98 13.03
N LEU A 212 -6.07 -0.69 11.74
CA LEU A 212 -5.25 -1.46 10.81
C LEU A 212 -3.75 -1.32 11.09
N VAL A 213 -3.29 -0.11 11.43
CA VAL A 213 -1.89 0.14 11.80
C VAL A 213 -1.55 -0.52 13.14
N ALA A 214 -2.45 -0.44 14.12
CA ALA A 214 -2.27 -1.11 15.40
C ALA A 214 -2.25 -2.64 15.24
N LEU A 215 -3.20 -3.19 14.49
CA LEU A 215 -3.26 -4.62 14.18
C LEU A 215 -2.03 -5.06 13.39
N GLY A 216 -1.62 -4.28 12.40
CA GLY A 216 -0.39 -4.50 11.63
C GLY A 216 0.84 -4.56 12.53
N GLY A 217 1.00 -3.60 13.43
CA GLY A 217 2.12 -3.58 14.38
C GLY A 217 2.17 -4.78 15.31
N VAL A 218 1.02 -5.24 15.83
CA VAL A 218 0.94 -6.40 16.73
C VAL A 218 1.14 -7.72 15.97
N LEU A 219 0.48 -7.87 14.81
CA LEU A 219 0.55 -9.10 14.03
C LEU A 219 1.88 -9.26 13.28
N PHE A 220 2.64 -8.19 13.05
CA PHE A 220 3.86 -8.24 12.26
C PHE A 220 4.86 -9.26 12.80
N GLU A 221 5.05 -9.31 14.12
CA GLU A 221 5.92 -10.30 14.74
C GLU A 221 5.38 -11.73 14.58
N ALA A 222 4.09 -11.95 14.83
CA ALA A 222 3.46 -13.25 14.68
C ALA A 222 3.54 -13.78 13.23
N VAL A 223 3.31 -12.90 12.24
CA VAL A 223 3.40 -13.22 10.82
C VAL A 223 4.83 -13.56 10.42
N LEU A 224 5.82 -12.81 10.93
CA LEU A 224 7.23 -13.09 10.65
C LEU A 224 7.77 -14.35 11.35
N VAL A 225 7.29 -14.66 12.55
CA VAL A 225 7.73 -15.84 13.30
C VAL A 225 7.00 -17.10 12.80
N GLY A 226 5.75 -16.98 12.39
CA GLY A 226 4.97 -18.08 11.80
C GLY A 226 5.62 -18.72 10.57
N SER A 227 6.39 -17.97 9.78
CA SER A 227 7.14 -18.52 8.63
C SER A 227 8.40 -19.29 9.03
N THR A 228 8.95 -19.08 10.24
CA THR A 228 10.13 -19.80 10.75
C THR A 228 9.79 -21.19 11.32
N GLY A 229 8.51 -21.56 11.36
CA GLY A 229 8.01 -22.81 11.93
C GLY A 229 8.03 -24.03 11.01
N ARG A 230 9.12 -24.31 10.27
CA ARG A 230 9.37 -25.66 9.75
C ARG A 230 10.67 -26.18 10.34
N LYS A 231 10.55 -26.90 11.48
CA LYS A 231 11.65 -27.65 12.10
C LYS A 231 12.42 -28.42 11.02
N PRO A 232 13.76 -28.39 10.99
CA PRO A 232 14.51 -29.34 10.18
C PRO A 232 14.08 -30.73 10.62
N ALA A 233 13.68 -31.56 9.65
CA ALA A 233 13.45 -32.97 9.88
C ALA A 233 14.71 -33.52 10.56
N ARG A 234 14.59 -33.81 11.86
CA ARG A 234 15.63 -34.51 12.62
C ARG A 234 16.05 -35.70 11.78
N GLU A 235 17.34 -35.76 11.45
CA GLU A 235 18.00 -36.97 10.97
C GLU A 235 17.54 -38.15 11.81
N ARG A 236 16.61 -38.94 11.26
CA ARG A 236 16.29 -40.25 11.82
C ARG A 236 17.38 -41.20 11.34
N GLY A 237 18.41 -41.32 12.17
CA GLY A 237 19.00 -42.62 12.48
C GLY A 237 19.82 -43.28 11.39
N ARG A 238 21.01 -42.73 11.10
CA ARG A 238 22.17 -43.60 10.90
C ARG A 238 22.59 -44.10 12.29
N ARG A 239 22.21 -45.33 12.62
CA ARG A 239 22.86 -46.28 13.57
C ARG A 239 21.85 -47.29 14.12
N ARG A 240 21.62 -48.36 13.36
CA ARG A 240 21.50 -49.75 13.87
C ARG A 240 22.13 -50.61 12.78
N ARG A 241 23.40 -50.97 13.03
CA ARG A 241 23.88 -52.33 13.30
C ARG A 241 24.09 -53.11 12.02
#